data_AF-A0A3L5TQA9-F1
#
_entry.id   AF-A0A3L5TQA9-F1
#
_cell.length_a   1.000
_cell.length_b   1.000
_cell.length_c   1.000
_cell.angle_alpha   90.00
_cell.angle_beta   90.00
_cell.angle_gamma   90.00
#
_symmetry.space_group_name_H-M   'P 1'
#
loop_
_entity.id
_entity.type
_entity.pdbx_description
1 polymer ?
#
loop_
_entity_poly.entity_id
_entity_poly.type
_entity_poly.pdbx_seq_one_letter_code
_entity_poly.pdbx_strand_id
1 'polypeptide(L)'
;MLLFDYGDDGITNSDCFIIALIASFAVDEIKQVTVAILRGKIKRYTTDMWNVSDWLFIMGYATGMILRAGEGIGFQTASKCLLVVAFMLLCIRILNLCCMTEFLGPKLVIIKKMIKDTIAFMIIMAVITVWFSVSNYALLYPNSQFSLAMIETILSNGVWMLFGELNLDADSCKNDSYNSVQQKSGFYWRQIQNNFLEEYCIKTIFPIHLQLLALPGTIISLCYYYQQGPLSSEEKLNNRPMVVR
;
A
#
# COMPACT_ATOMS: atom_id res chain seq x y z
N MET A 1 -10.43 -8.13 -19.69
CA MET A 1 -8.96 -8.30 -19.75
C MET A 1 -8.34 -8.93 -18.50
N LEU A 2 -8.19 -8.27 -17.33
CA LEU A 2 -7.27 -8.80 -16.29
C LEU A 2 -7.83 -9.93 -15.38
N LEU A 3 -9.15 -9.95 -15.13
CA LEU A 3 -9.76 -10.91 -14.20
C LEU A 3 -10.46 -12.11 -14.88
N PHE A 4 -11.01 -11.94 -16.09
CA PHE A 4 -11.89 -12.95 -16.71
C PHE A 4 -11.53 -13.35 -18.15
N ASP A 5 -10.71 -12.59 -18.86
CA ASP A 5 -10.57 -12.71 -20.32
C ASP A 5 -9.09 -12.69 -20.77
N TYR A 6 -8.20 -13.17 -19.90
CA TYR A 6 -6.78 -13.37 -20.21
C TYR A 6 -6.54 -14.82 -20.65
N GLY A 7 -7.44 -15.37 -21.46
CA GLY A 7 -7.26 -16.70 -22.05
C GLY A 7 -6.28 -16.66 -23.22
N ASP A 8 -5.82 -17.84 -23.67
CA ASP A 8 -5.05 -18.03 -24.91
C ASP A 8 -5.89 -17.73 -26.19
N ASP A 9 -7.14 -17.32 -26.01
CA ASP A 9 -8.14 -17.07 -27.05
C ASP A 9 -7.93 -15.69 -27.71
N GLY A 10 -6.77 -15.44 -28.29
CA GLY A 10 -6.50 -14.27 -29.15
C GLY A 10 -6.81 -12.90 -28.50
N ILE A 11 -7.07 -11.90 -29.35
CA ILE A 11 -7.50 -10.55 -28.92
C ILE A 11 -9.02 -10.51 -28.97
N THR A 12 -9.68 -10.36 -27.82
CA THR A 12 -11.14 -10.24 -27.77
C THR A 12 -11.60 -8.80 -28.07
N ASN A 13 -12.89 -8.64 -28.38
CA ASN A 13 -13.48 -7.31 -28.63
C ASN A 13 -13.31 -6.36 -27.44
N SER A 14 -13.29 -6.89 -26.21
CA SER A 14 -13.07 -6.11 -24.99
C SER A 14 -11.63 -5.58 -24.90
N ASP A 15 -10.66 -6.37 -25.36
CA ASP A 15 -9.25 -5.98 -25.43
C ASP A 15 -9.04 -4.87 -26.46
N CYS A 16 -9.69 -4.95 -27.63
CA CYS A 16 -9.67 -3.88 -28.64
C CYS A 16 -10.18 -2.54 -28.09
N PHE A 17 -11.26 -2.55 -27.30
CA PHE A 17 -11.79 -1.33 -26.69
C PHE A 17 -10.80 -0.69 -25.71
N ILE A 18 -10.15 -1.50 -24.88
CA ILE A 18 -9.15 -1.02 -23.91
C ILE A 18 -7.91 -0.49 -24.62
N ILE A 19 -7.41 -1.20 -25.64
CA ILE A 19 -6.28 -0.76 -26.45
C ILE A 19 -6.60 0.59 -27.10
N ALA A 20 -7.80 0.75 -27.68
CA ALA A 20 -8.22 2.02 -28.28
C ALA A 20 -8.30 3.16 -27.25
N LEU A 21 -8.81 2.88 -26.06
CA LEU A 21 -8.89 3.85 -24.96
C LEU A 21 -7.49 4.29 -24.51
N ILE A 22 -6.55 3.36 -24.35
CA ILE A 22 -5.17 3.68 -23.96
C ILE A 22 -4.42 4.38 -25.09
N ALA A 23 -4.66 4.00 -26.34
CA ALA A 23 -4.12 4.70 -27.50
C ALA A 23 -4.62 6.15 -27.57
N SER A 24 -5.90 6.40 -27.24
CA SER A 24 -6.43 7.77 -27.14
C SER A 24 -5.67 8.59 -26.09
N PHE A 25 -5.41 8.02 -24.91
CA PHE A 25 -4.61 8.68 -23.88
C PHE A 25 -3.17 8.94 -24.33
N ALA A 26 -2.54 7.99 -25.02
CA ALA A 26 -1.20 8.17 -25.56
C ALA A 26 -1.13 9.31 -26.58
N VAL A 27 -2.14 9.44 -27.44
CA VAL A 27 -2.22 10.55 -28.40
C VAL A 27 -2.34 11.90 -27.67
N ASP A 28 -3.14 11.98 -26.62
CA ASP A 28 -3.29 13.21 -25.84
C ASP A 28 -1.98 13.60 -25.13
N GLU A 29 -1.21 12.63 -24.62
CA GLU A 29 0.12 12.91 -24.06
C GLU A 29 1.12 13.36 -25.12
N ILE A 30 1.16 12.72 -26.29
CA ILE A 30 2.03 13.14 -27.40
C ILE A 30 1.74 14.58 -27.82
N LYS A 31 0.45 14.98 -27.85
CA LYS A 31 0.07 16.37 -28.12
C LYS A 31 0.62 17.34 -27.07
N GLN A 32 0.49 16.99 -25.78
CA GLN A 32 1.01 17.82 -24.68
C GLN A 32 2.54 18.00 -24.78
N VAL A 33 3.27 16.93 -25.10
CA VAL A 33 4.74 16.95 -25.28
C VAL A 33 5.11 17.85 -26.44
N THR A 34 4.43 17.70 -27.57
CA THR A 34 4.68 18.50 -28.78
C THR A 34 4.51 19.99 -28.48
N VAL A 35 3.44 20.36 -27.76
CA VAL A 35 3.23 21.75 -27.32
C VAL A 35 4.32 22.22 -26.34
N ALA A 36 4.80 21.35 -25.45
CA ALA A 36 5.87 21.69 -24.51
C ALA A 36 7.22 21.93 -25.21
N ILE A 37 7.53 21.14 -26.25
CA ILE A 37 8.71 21.31 -27.11
C ILE A 37 8.63 22.63 -27.86
N LEU A 38 7.49 22.90 -28.53
CA LEU A 38 7.27 24.14 -29.30
C LEU A 38 7.41 25.40 -28.43
N ARG A 39 7.03 25.31 -27.16
CA ARG A 39 7.14 26.41 -26.19
C ARG A 39 8.51 26.51 -25.51
N GLY A 40 9.47 25.64 -25.84
CA GLY A 40 10.80 25.60 -25.23
C GLY A 40 10.83 25.22 -23.74
N LYS A 41 9.77 24.57 -23.23
CA LYS A 41 9.57 24.28 -21.79
C LYS A 41 9.73 22.80 -21.42
N ILE A 42 10.45 22.03 -22.23
CA ILE A 42 10.61 20.57 -22.07
C ILE A 42 11.24 20.17 -20.72
N LYS A 43 12.17 20.98 -20.19
CA LYS A 43 12.81 20.71 -18.89
C LYS A 43 11.79 20.75 -17.75
N ARG A 44 10.82 21.66 -17.81
CA ARG A 44 9.74 21.75 -16.81
C ARG A 44 8.77 20.58 -16.95
N TYR A 45 8.44 20.18 -18.17
CA TYR A 45 7.56 19.05 -18.46
C TYR A 45 8.13 17.72 -17.95
N THR A 46 9.42 17.48 -18.15
CA THR A 46 10.09 16.23 -17.70
C THR A 46 10.36 16.18 -16.19
N THR A 47 10.38 17.32 -15.50
CA THR A 47 10.59 17.38 -14.04
C THR A 47 9.29 17.12 -13.26
N ASP A 48 8.12 17.23 -13.90
CA ASP A 48 6.84 17.01 -13.23
C ASP A 48 6.60 15.51 -12.99
N MET A 49 6.45 15.12 -11.72
CA MET A 49 6.25 13.72 -11.31
C MET A 49 5.00 13.10 -11.91
N TRP A 50 3.94 13.89 -12.10
CA TRP A 50 2.70 13.41 -12.71
C TRP A 50 2.92 13.00 -14.16
N ASN A 51 3.67 13.83 -14.88
CA ASN A 51 3.97 13.60 -16.26
C ASN A 51 4.91 12.39 -16.46
N VAL A 52 5.87 12.18 -15.55
CA VAL A 52 6.70 10.97 -15.54
C VAL A 52 5.83 9.72 -15.31
N SER A 53 4.87 9.79 -14.37
CA SER A 53 3.93 8.68 -14.10
C SER A 53 3.08 8.33 -15.33
N ASP A 54 2.65 9.33 -16.10
CA ASP A 54 1.85 9.14 -17.31
C ASP A 54 2.64 8.43 -18.42
N TRP A 55 3.92 8.79 -18.58
CA TRP A 55 4.84 8.09 -19.48
C TRP A 55 5.13 6.65 -19.03
N LEU A 56 5.33 6.43 -17.73
CA LEU A 56 5.51 5.09 -17.17
C LEU A 56 4.28 4.20 -17.40
N PHE A 57 3.08 4.77 -17.32
CA PHE A 57 1.84 4.07 -17.63
C PHE A 57 1.81 3.59 -19.10
N ILE A 58 2.05 4.50 -20.05
CA ILE A 58 2.02 4.18 -21.49
C ILE A 58 3.09 3.15 -21.83
N MET A 59 4.33 3.35 -21.36
CA MET A 59 5.45 2.45 -21.63
C MET A 59 5.25 1.08 -20.98
N GLY A 60 4.75 1.03 -19.75
CA GLY A 60 4.45 -0.20 -19.04
C GLY A 60 3.34 -1.00 -19.73
N TYR A 61 2.27 -0.32 -20.18
CA TYR A 61 1.20 -0.96 -20.94
C TYR A 61 1.71 -1.50 -22.28
N ALA A 62 2.45 -0.70 -23.06
CA ALA A 62 3.02 -1.14 -24.34
C ALA A 62 3.94 -2.36 -24.16
N THR A 63 4.80 -2.34 -23.15
CA THR A 63 5.69 -3.46 -22.83
C THR A 63 4.90 -4.71 -22.44
N GLY A 64 3.85 -4.56 -21.62
CA GLY A 64 2.94 -5.65 -21.26
C GLY A 64 2.23 -6.28 -22.47
N MET A 65 1.84 -5.47 -23.45
CA MET A 65 1.23 -5.94 -24.70
C MET A 65 2.23 -6.67 -25.60
N ILE A 66 3.47 -6.18 -25.71
CA ILE A 66 4.53 -6.85 -26.46
C ILE A 66 4.85 -8.21 -25.84
N LEU A 67 4.94 -8.28 -24.51
CA LEU A 67 5.20 -9.54 -23.80
C LEU A 67 4.04 -10.53 -23.89
N ARG A 68 2.80 -10.05 -24.05
CA ARG A 68 1.63 -10.91 -24.34
C ARG A 68 1.74 -11.59 -25.71
N ALA A 69 2.43 -10.98 -26.67
CA ALA A 69 2.69 -11.60 -27.97
C ALA A 69 3.81 -12.65 -27.93
N GLY A 70 4.57 -12.73 -26.83
CA GLY A 70 5.59 -13.75 -26.65
C GLY A 70 4.98 -15.09 -26.24
N GLU A 71 5.35 -16.16 -26.94
CA GLU A 71 4.92 -17.52 -26.62
C GLU A 71 5.71 -18.06 -25.41
N GLY A 72 5.01 -18.43 -24.34
CA GLY A 72 5.60 -19.11 -23.17
C GLY A 72 4.99 -18.70 -21.83
N ILE A 73 4.88 -19.67 -20.92
CA ILE A 73 4.26 -19.51 -19.58
C ILE A 73 4.90 -18.35 -18.79
N GLY A 74 6.24 -18.22 -18.85
CA GLY A 74 6.95 -17.13 -18.16
C GLY A 74 6.63 -15.74 -18.73
N PHE A 75 6.50 -15.62 -20.05
CA PHE A 75 6.15 -14.35 -20.71
C PHE A 75 4.70 -13.93 -20.41
N GLN A 76 3.78 -14.90 -20.34
CA GLN A 76 2.39 -14.65 -19.92
C GLN A 76 2.29 -14.19 -18.46
N THR A 77 3.06 -14.78 -17.54
CA THR A 77 3.08 -14.30 -16.15
C THR A 77 3.65 -12.89 -16.05
N ALA A 78 4.76 -12.61 -16.74
CA ALA A 78 5.40 -11.29 -16.73
C ALA A 78 4.48 -10.20 -17.32
N SER A 79 3.81 -10.49 -18.44
CA SER A 79 2.85 -9.56 -19.06
C SER A 79 1.63 -9.32 -18.18
N LYS A 80 1.08 -10.35 -17.50
CA LYS A 80 0.04 -10.15 -16.47
C LYS A 80 0.51 -9.19 -15.38
N CYS A 81 1.69 -9.40 -14.80
CA CYS A 81 2.23 -8.54 -13.76
C CYS A 81 2.39 -7.08 -14.24
N LEU A 82 2.93 -6.87 -15.44
CA LEU A 82 3.09 -5.52 -16.00
C LEU A 82 1.75 -4.85 -16.29
N LEU A 83 0.75 -5.58 -16.77
CA LEU A 83 -0.59 -5.05 -16.99
C LEU A 83 -1.29 -4.70 -15.68
N VAL A 84 -1.06 -5.44 -14.59
CA VAL A 84 -1.54 -5.08 -13.24
C VAL A 84 -0.89 -3.78 -12.78
N VAL A 85 0.43 -3.65 -12.94
CA VAL A 85 1.15 -2.43 -12.58
C VAL A 85 0.66 -1.25 -13.41
N ALA A 86 0.44 -1.43 -14.71
CA ALA A 86 -0.14 -0.40 -15.58
C ALA A 86 -1.56 -0.01 -15.11
N PHE A 87 -2.39 -0.96 -14.70
CA PHE A 87 -3.70 -0.66 -14.12
C PHE A 87 -3.60 0.15 -12.83
N MET A 88 -2.65 -0.15 -11.94
CA MET A 88 -2.40 0.65 -10.74
C MET A 88 -1.99 2.09 -11.09
N LEU A 89 -1.12 2.28 -12.09
CA LEU A 89 -0.74 3.61 -12.57
C LEU A 89 -1.94 4.37 -13.19
N LEU A 90 -2.83 3.67 -13.88
CA LEU A 90 -4.08 4.25 -14.39
C LEU A 90 -4.97 4.74 -13.23
N CYS A 91 -5.08 3.99 -12.13
CA CYS A 91 -5.83 4.43 -10.95
C CYS A 91 -5.25 5.72 -10.35
N ILE A 92 -3.91 5.85 -10.29
CA ILE A 92 -3.24 7.08 -9.84
C ILE A 92 -3.58 8.26 -10.77
N ARG A 93 -3.64 8.03 -12.09
CA ARG A 93 -4.04 9.06 -13.07
C ARG A 93 -5.52 9.46 -12.90
N ILE A 94 -6.41 8.51 -12.66
CA ILE A 94 -7.82 8.81 -12.34
C ILE A 94 -7.91 9.66 -11.06
N LEU A 95 -7.10 9.34 -10.04
CA LEU A 95 -7.03 10.16 -8.83
C LEU A 95 -6.52 11.58 -9.13
N ASN A 96 -5.55 11.74 -10.03
CA ASN A 96 -5.08 13.06 -10.47
C ASN A 96 -6.19 13.84 -11.21
N LEU A 97 -6.99 13.18 -12.04
CA LEU A 97 -8.17 13.79 -12.67
C LEU A 97 -9.18 14.23 -11.62
N CYS A 98 -9.43 13.42 -10.58
CA CYS A 98 -10.28 13.80 -9.45
C CYS A 98 -9.74 15.02 -8.70
N CYS A 99 -8.41 15.17 -8.56
CA CYS A 99 -7.79 16.35 -7.96
C CYS A 99 -8.08 17.64 -8.72
N MET A 100 -8.32 17.56 -10.03
CA MET A 100 -8.64 18.73 -10.87
C MET A 100 -10.12 19.10 -10.85
N THR A 101 -11.00 18.25 -10.30
CA THR A 101 -12.43 18.56 -10.17
C THR A 101 -12.65 19.57 -9.04
N GLU A 102 -13.52 20.55 -9.26
CA GLU A 102 -13.79 21.63 -8.30
C GLU A 102 -14.31 21.11 -6.95
N PHE A 103 -15.10 20.03 -6.98
CA PHE A 103 -15.70 19.44 -5.78
C PHE A 103 -14.75 18.50 -5.01
N LEU A 104 -13.89 17.71 -5.69
CA LEU A 104 -13.02 16.74 -5.01
C LEU A 104 -11.59 17.25 -4.81
N GLY A 105 -11.15 18.25 -5.58
CA GLY A 105 -9.80 18.81 -5.52
C GLY A 105 -9.40 19.30 -4.13
N PRO A 106 -10.17 20.22 -3.49
CA PRO A 106 -9.88 20.69 -2.14
C PRO A 106 -9.83 19.56 -1.10
N LYS A 107 -10.72 18.57 -1.23
CA LYS A 107 -10.76 17.40 -0.33
C LYS A 107 -9.51 16.53 -0.47
N LEU A 108 -9.08 16.23 -1.70
CA LEU A 108 -7.90 15.42 -1.97
C LEU A 108 -6.59 16.11 -1.54
N VAL A 109 -6.51 17.44 -1.67
CA VAL A 109 -5.35 18.21 -1.18
C VAL A 109 -5.24 18.16 0.34
N ILE A 110 -6.36 18.22 1.07
CA ILE A 110 -6.37 18.05 2.53
C ILE A 110 -5.88 16.64 2.88
N ILE A 111 -6.47 15.60 2.27
CA ILE A 111 -6.06 14.20 2.47
C ILE A 111 -4.56 14.01 2.19
N LYS A 112 -4.01 14.60 1.13
CA LYS A 112 -2.57 14.51 0.82
C LYS A 112 -1.68 15.09 1.93
N LYS A 113 -2.08 16.20 2.55
CA LYS A 113 -1.34 16.77 3.69
C LYS A 113 -1.42 15.84 4.91
N MET A 114 -2.58 15.24 5.13
CA MET A 114 -2.80 14.29 6.22
C MET A 114 -1.92 13.05 6.12
N ILE A 115 -1.76 12.52 4.90
CA ILE A 115 -0.94 11.33 4.66
C ILE A 115 0.51 11.56 5.13
N LYS A 116 1.07 12.76 4.96
CA LYS A 116 2.45 13.04 5.39
C LYS A 116 2.65 12.87 6.90
N ASP A 117 1.70 13.34 7.69
CA ASP A 117 1.76 13.22 9.15
C ASP A 117 1.43 11.80 9.61
N THR A 118 0.51 11.13 8.90
CA THR A 118 0.20 9.71 9.13
C THR A 118 1.40 8.79 8.85
N ILE A 119 2.26 9.10 7.86
CA ILE A 119 3.47 8.31 7.57
C ILE A 119 4.44 8.35 8.76
N ALA A 120 4.66 9.51 9.37
CA ALA A 120 5.53 9.63 10.54
C ALA A 120 5.00 8.79 11.71
N PHE A 121 3.69 8.82 11.93
CA PHE A 121 3.02 7.98 12.93
C PHE A 121 3.17 6.48 12.61
N MET A 122 2.97 6.09 11.36
CA MET A 122 3.09 4.69 10.91
C MET A 122 4.49 4.11 11.15
N ILE A 123 5.56 4.92 11.03
CA ILE A 123 6.92 4.49 11.33
C ILE A 123 7.07 4.13 12.82
N ILE A 124 6.56 4.97 13.73
CA ILE A 124 6.63 4.72 15.17
C ILE A 124 5.85 3.45 15.51
N MET A 125 4.66 3.29 14.94
CA MET A 125 3.83 2.10 15.12
C MET A 125 4.53 0.84 14.61
N ALA A 126 5.15 0.89 13.43
CA ALA A 126 5.90 -0.24 12.89
C ALA A 126 7.04 -0.67 13.83
N VAL A 127 7.80 0.27 14.38
CA VAL A 127 8.88 -0.03 15.35
C VAL A 127 8.33 -0.73 16.60
N ILE A 128 7.24 -0.20 17.17
CA ILE A 128 6.60 -0.77 18.36
C ILE A 128 6.04 -2.16 18.08
N THR A 129 5.38 -2.35 16.94
CA THR A 129 4.83 -3.64 16.50
C THR A 129 5.94 -4.67 16.31
N VAL A 130 7.05 -4.32 15.64
CA VAL A 130 8.18 -5.25 15.43
C VAL A 130 8.80 -5.67 16.77
N TRP A 131 9.02 -4.72 17.67
CA TRP A 131 9.54 -5.01 19.02
C TRP A 131 8.65 -6.01 19.78
N PHE A 132 7.35 -5.75 19.75
CA PHE A 132 6.36 -6.60 20.40
C PHE A 132 6.29 -8.00 19.78
N SER A 133 6.25 -8.09 18.46
CA SER A 133 6.19 -9.36 17.73
C SER A 133 7.40 -10.25 18.02
N VAL A 134 8.60 -9.67 18.04
CA VAL A 134 9.84 -10.40 18.37
C VAL A 134 9.82 -10.88 19.83
N SER A 135 9.41 -10.01 20.75
CA SER A 135 9.35 -10.34 22.19
C SER A 135 8.36 -11.48 22.47
N ASN A 136 7.18 -11.45 21.86
CA ASN A 136 6.21 -12.54 21.99
C ASN A 136 6.74 -13.83 21.38
N TYR A 137 7.28 -13.78 20.16
CA TYR A 137 7.80 -14.98 19.52
C TYR A 137 8.90 -15.67 20.34
N ALA A 138 9.78 -14.89 20.99
CA ALA A 138 10.82 -15.41 21.87
C ALA A 138 10.26 -16.09 23.14
N LEU A 139 9.12 -15.60 23.65
CA LEU A 139 8.43 -16.21 24.80
C LEU A 139 7.74 -17.53 24.42
N LEU A 140 7.07 -17.58 23.27
CA LEU A 140 6.35 -18.78 22.81
C LEU A 140 7.28 -19.90 22.32
N TYR A 141 8.39 -19.56 21.68
CA TYR A 141 9.26 -20.52 21.00
C TYR A 141 10.73 -20.42 21.45
N PRO A 142 11.04 -20.86 22.69
CA PRO A 142 12.36 -20.69 23.30
C PRO A 142 13.51 -21.44 22.59
N ASN A 143 13.20 -22.43 21.74
CA ASN A 143 14.20 -23.25 21.04
C ASN A 143 14.10 -23.16 19.50
N SER A 144 13.68 -22.01 18.97
CA SER A 144 13.55 -21.80 17.52
C SER A 144 14.91 -21.53 16.85
N GLN A 145 15.13 -22.11 15.67
CA GLN A 145 16.31 -21.83 14.84
C GLN A 145 16.07 -20.63 13.93
N PHE A 146 17.10 -19.81 13.72
CA PHE A 146 17.03 -18.64 12.85
C PHE A 146 16.76 -19.03 11.39
N SER A 147 15.65 -18.55 10.84
CA SER A 147 15.28 -18.75 9.43
C SER A 147 14.58 -17.51 8.86
N LEU A 148 14.67 -17.29 7.55
CA LEU A 148 13.97 -16.18 6.88
C LEU A 148 12.44 -16.32 6.99
N ALA A 149 11.93 -17.56 6.94
CA ALA A 149 10.52 -17.86 7.14
C ALA A 149 10.02 -17.49 8.56
N MET A 150 10.89 -17.60 9.57
CA MET A 150 10.57 -17.14 10.94
C MET A 150 10.36 -15.62 10.96
N ILE A 151 11.25 -14.84 10.33
CA ILE A 151 11.12 -13.37 10.28
C ILE A 151 9.81 -12.98 9.59
N GLU A 152 9.47 -13.61 8.47
CA GLU A 152 8.22 -13.36 7.75
C GLU A 152 6.99 -13.66 8.64
N THR A 153 7.02 -14.77 9.38
CA THR A 153 5.94 -15.13 10.31
C THR A 153 5.79 -14.11 11.45
N ILE A 154 6.89 -13.66 12.03
CA ILE A 154 6.90 -12.68 13.13
C ILE A 154 6.34 -11.34 12.65
N LEU A 155 6.80 -10.85 11.50
CA LEU A 155 6.38 -9.57 10.93
C LEU A 155 4.91 -9.63 10.49
N SER A 156 4.50 -10.70 9.80
CA SER A 156 3.12 -10.89 9.35
C SER A 156 2.16 -10.90 10.54
N ASN A 157 2.45 -11.70 11.57
CA ASN A 157 1.62 -11.76 12.77
C ASN A 157 1.52 -10.42 13.50
N GLY A 158 2.62 -9.65 13.56
CA GLY A 158 2.59 -8.29 14.11
C GLY A 158 1.67 -7.34 13.37
N VAL A 159 1.72 -7.38 12.04
CA VAL A 159 0.90 -6.53 11.17
C VAL A 159 -0.58 -6.91 11.26
N TRP A 160 -0.93 -8.19 11.24
CA TRP A 160 -2.32 -8.64 11.45
C TRP A 160 -2.87 -8.20 12.80
N MET A 161 -2.04 -8.30 13.84
CA MET A 161 -2.41 -7.87 15.18
C MET A 161 -2.64 -6.36 15.29
N LEU A 162 -1.91 -5.54 14.51
CA LEU A 162 -2.17 -4.10 14.41
C LEU A 162 -3.59 -3.82 13.89
N PHE A 163 -4.06 -4.62 12.92
CA PHE A 163 -5.42 -4.53 12.38
C PHE A 163 -6.49 -5.19 13.27
N GLY A 164 -6.09 -5.84 14.37
CA GLY A 164 -7.00 -6.50 15.31
C GLY A 164 -7.31 -7.94 14.94
N GLU A 165 -6.66 -8.50 13.92
CA GLU A 165 -6.75 -9.93 13.60
C GLU A 165 -5.74 -10.71 14.43
N LEU A 166 -6.25 -11.56 15.32
CA LEU A 166 -5.48 -12.46 16.16
C LEU A 166 -5.54 -13.87 15.56
N ASN A 167 -4.43 -14.33 14.99
CA ASN A 167 -4.29 -15.68 14.42
C ASN A 167 -4.15 -16.75 15.52
N LEU A 168 -5.18 -16.93 16.36
CA LEU A 168 -5.18 -17.86 17.51
C LEU A 168 -5.16 -19.34 17.07
N ASP A 169 -5.73 -19.64 15.91
CA ASP A 169 -5.87 -21.01 15.41
C ASP A 169 -4.53 -21.58 14.90
N ALA A 170 -3.67 -20.74 14.33
CA ALA A 170 -2.37 -21.13 13.81
C ALA A 170 -1.37 -21.52 14.91
N ASP A 171 -1.48 -20.88 16.09
CA ASP A 171 -0.67 -21.21 17.27
C ASP A 171 -1.15 -22.54 17.92
N SER A 172 -2.45 -22.81 17.89
CA SER A 172 -3.06 -24.03 18.45
C SER A 172 -2.57 -25.31 17.75
N CYS A 173 -2.52 -25.33 16.42
CA CYS A 173 -2.04 -26.48 15.65
C CYS A 173 -0.53 -26.75 15.80
N LYS A 174 0.30 -25.73 16.09
CA LYS A 174 1.74 -25.91 16.31
C LYS A 174 2.05 -26.48 17.70
N ASN A 175 1.26 -26.08 18.70
CA ASN A 175 1.39 -26.56 20.07
C ASN A 175 1.14 -28.07 20.18
N ASP A 176 0.18 -28.62 19.42
CA ASP A 176 -0.11 -30.07 19.44
C ASP A 176 1.05 -30.94 18.92
N SER A 177 1.81 -30.45 17.93
CA SER A 177 3.01 -31.15 17.45
C SER A 177 4.18 -31.07 18.45
N TYR A 178 4.37 -29.93 19.13
CA TYR A 178 5.44 -29.74 20.12
C TYR A 178 5.19 -30.49 21.44
N ASN A 179 3.92 -30.59 21.87
CA ASN A 179 3.52 -31.26 23.11
C ASN A 179 3.84 -32.76 23.14
N SER A 180 3.97 -33.40 21.97
CA SER A 180 4.39 -34.81 21.86
C SER A 180 5.86 -35.06 22.25
N VAL A 181 6.70 -34.03 22.24
CA VAL A 181 8.16 -34.12 22.51
C VAL A 181 8.53 -33.69 23.95
N GLN A 182 7.63 -32.96 24.64
CA GLN A 182 7.97 -32.19 25.85
C GLN A 182 7.48 -32.77 27.19
N GLN A 183 7.09 -34.04 27.23
CA GLN A 183 6.62 -34.72 28.45
C GLN A 183 7.69 -34.88 29.57
N LYS A 184 8.94 -34.45 29.35
CA LYS A 184 10.08 -34.66 30.28
C LYS A 184 10.49 -33.48 31.17
N SER A 185 9.88 -32.29 31.07
CA SER A 185 10.33 -31.08 31.80
C SER A 185 9.28 -30.50 32.77
N GLY A 186 8.61 -31.37 33.54
CA GLY A 186 7.44 -31.08 34.40
C GLY A 186 7.54 -29.97 35.46
N PHE A 187 8.70 -29.35 35.69
CA PHE A 187 8.87 -28.29 36.71
C PHE A 187 8.83 -26.87 36.11
N TYR A 188 9.28 -26.68 34.87
CA TYR A 188 9.24 -25.37 34.19
C TYR A 188 7.83 -24.98 33.72
N TRP A 189 7.00 -25.97 33.40
CA TRP A 189 5.63 -25.77 32.92
C TRP A 189 4.69 -25.13 33.93
N ARG A 190 4.91 -25.40 35.23
CA ARG A 190 4.02 -24.92 36.31
C ARG A 190 4.16 -23.41 36.56
N GLN A 191 5.30 -22.81 36.18
CA GLN A 191 5.52 -21.36 36.23
C GLN A 191 4.92 -20.66 35.00
N ILE A 192 5.00 -21.29 33.81
CA ILE A 192 4.45 -20.78 32.55
C ILE A 192 2.91 -20.82 32.55
N GLN A 193 2.28 -21.79 33.24
CA GLN A 193 0.82 -21.91 33.30
C GLN A 193 0.14 -20.75 34.07
N ASN A 194 0.85 -20.10 35.00
CA ASN A 194 0.40 -18.84 35.61
C ASN A 194 0.60 -17.62 34.68
N ASN A 195 1.54 -17.72 33.73
CA ASN A 195 1.79 -16.71 32.69
C ASN A 195 0.86 -16.86 31.48
N PHE A 196 0.05 -17.92 31.38
CA PHE A 196 -0.87 -18.10 30.25
C PHE A 196 -1.95 -17.00 30.23
N LEU A 197 -2.40 -16.57 31.41
CA LEU A 197 -3.24 -15.38 31.58
C LEU A 197 -2.48 -14.10 31.24
N GLU A 198 -1.22 -13.97 31.65
CA GLU A 198 -0.39 -12.80 31.29
C GLU A 198 -0.11 -12.72 29.79
N GLU A 199 0.12 -13.84 29.11
CA GLU A 199 0.39 -13.91 27.68
C GLU A 199 -0.86 -13.62 26.85
N TYR A 200 -2.01 -14.17 27.25
CA TYR A 200 -3.30 -13.87 26.62
C TYR A 200 -3.69 -12.41 26.85
N CYS A 201 -3.44 -11.89 28.05
CA CYS A 201 -3.59 -10.48 28.37
C CYS A 201 -2.63 -9.62 27.54
N ILE A 202 -1.36 -9.96 27.41
CA ILE A 202 -0.39 -9.20 26.60
C ILE A 202 -0.80 -9.20 25.12
N LYS A 203 -1.17 -10.35 24.55
CA LYS A 203 -1.63 -10.49 23.16
C LYS A 203 -2.96 -9.78 22.87
N THR A 204 -3.80 -9.51 23.88
CA THR A 204 -5.10 -8.84 23.69
C THR A 204 -5.08 -7.37 24.10
N ILE A 205 -4.52 -7.05 25.27
CA ILE A 205 -4.46 -5.72 25.86
C ILE A 205 -3.52 -4.81 25.09
N PHE A 206 -2.36 -5.30 24.65
CA PHE A 206 -1.38 -4.49 23.90
C PHE A 206 -1.94 -4.00 22.56
N PRO A 207 -2.50 -4.83 21.67
CA PRO A 207 -3.07 -4.33 20.42
C PRO A 207 -4.30 -3.45 20.64
N ILE A 208 -5.13 -3.72 21.66
CA ILE A 208 -6.24 -2.85 22.02
C ILE A 208 -5.74 -1.46 22.44
N HIS A 209 -4.71 -1.37 23.30
CA HIS A 209 -4.10 -0.09 23.66
C HIS A 209 -3.44 0.59 22.46
N LEU A 210 -2.76 -0.17 21.60
CA LEU A 210 -2.09 0.33 20.41
C LEU A 210 -3.11 0.94 19.42
N GLN A 211 -4.26 0.31 19.24
CA GLN A 211 -5.38 0.83 18.43
C GLN A 211 -6.07 2.02 19.09
N LEU A 212 -6.28 1.96 20.42
CA LEU A 212 -6.85 3.06 21.19
C LEU A 212 -5.93 4.29 21.22
N LEU A 213 -4.62 4.14 21.02
CA LEU A 213 -3.69 5.25 20.90
C LEU A 213 -3.60 5.77 19.45
N ALA A 214 -3.68 4.86 18.46
CA ALA A 214 -3.57 5.19 17.04
C ALA A 214 -4.80 5.86 16.44
N LEU A 215 -5.99 5.36 16.76
CA LEU A 215 -7.23 5.83 16.17
C LEU A 215 -7.58 7.25 16.61
N PRO A 216 -7.54 7.62 17.91
CA PRO A 216 -7.83 8.99 18.33
C PRO A 216 -6.77 9.97 17.83
N GLY A 217 -5.48 9.59 17.78
CA GLY A 217 -4.43 10.47 17.27
C GLY A 217 -4.62 10.81 15.79
N THR A 218 -4.98 9.83 14.96
CA THR A 218 -5.28 10.04 13.55
C THR A 218 -6.62 10.77 13.35
N ILE A 219 -7.64 10.48 14.15
CA ILE A 219 -8.95 11.18 14.13
C ILE A 219 -8.81 12.64 14.57
N ILE A 220 -8.05 12.95 15.62
CA ILE A 220 -7.81 14.32 16.09
C ILE A 220 -7.03 15.10 15.02
N SER A 221 -6.02 14.48 14.40
CA SER A 221 -5.31 15.08 13.27
C SER A 221 -6.27 15.33 12.09
N LEU A 222 -7.14 14.36 11.76
CA LEU A 222 -8.22 14.51 10.76
C LEU A 222 -9.13 15.70 11.08
N CYS A 223 -9.63 15.79 12.31
CA CYS A 223 -10.47 16.90 12.76
C CYS A 223 -9.73 18.24 12.69
N TYR A 224 -8.46 18.29 13.10
CA TYR A 224 -7.63 19.50 13.05
C TYR A 224 -7.44 20.00 11.61
N TYR A 225 -7.06 19.11 10.69
CA TYR A 225 -6.90 19.46 9.28
C TYR A 225 -8.22 19.80 8.60
N TYR A 226 -9.31 19.14 8.97
CA TYR A 226 -10.65 19.45 8.46
C TYR A 226 -11.15 20.81 8.95
N GLN A 227 -10.89 21.14 10.23
CA GLN A 227 -11.27 22.40 10.85
C GLN A 227 -10.43 23.59 10.36
N GLN A 228 -9.17 23.35 9.98
CA GLN A 228 -8.34 24.38 9.32
C GLN A 228 -8.84 24.74 7.92
N GLY A 229 -9.53 23.81 7.23
CA GLY A 229 -10.17 24.05 5.94
C GLY A 229 -9.26 24.67 4.86
N PRO A 230 -9.81 25.02 3.69
CA PRO A 230 -9.06 25.65 2.59
C PRO A 230 -8.75 27.14 2.84
N LEU A 231 -8.92 27.68 4.06
CA LEU A 231 -8.62 29.09 4.37
C LEU A 231 -7.16 29.47 4.02
N SER A 232 -6.19 28.57 4.25
CA SER A 232 -4.80 28.81 3.83
C SER A 232 -4.56 28.72 2.31
N SER A 233 -5.46 28.09 1.57
CA SER A 233 -5.36 27.92 0.11
C SER A 233 -5.94 29.13 -0.62
N GLU A 234 -7.07 29.68 -0.13
CA GLU A 234 -7.63 30.94 -0.61
C GLU A 234 -6.76 32.14 -0.21
N GLU A 235 -6.22 32.18 1.01
CA GLU A 235 -5.29 33.23 1.43
C GLU A 235 -3.98 33.20 0.62
N LYS A 236 -3.48 32.01 0.25
CA LYS A 236 -2.35 31.87 -0.69
C LYS A 236 -2.71 32.13 -2.15
N LEU A 237 -3.97 31.96 -2.56
CA LEU A 237 -4.43 32.37 -3.90
C LEU A 237 -4.58 33.89 -3.98
N ASN A 238 -5.08 34.52 -2.92
CA ASN A 238 -5.32 35.95 -2.82
C ASN A 238 -4.02 36.75 -2.58
N ASN A 239 -3.02 36.14 -1.91
CA ASN A 239 -1.67 36.71 -1.73
C ASN A 239 -0.65 36.28 -2.79
N ARG A 240 -1.07 35.60 -3.88
CA ARG A 240 -0.20 35.47 -5.05
C ARG A 240 -0.21 36.79 -5.81
N PRO A 241 0.94 37.43 -6.09
CA PRO A 241 0.96 38.56 -7.01
C PRO A 241 0.33 38.08 -8.32
N MET A 242 -0.70 38.80 -8.80
CA MET A 242 -1.31 38.53 -10.09
C MET A 242 -0.22 38.62 -11.15
N VAL A 243 0.32 37.46 -11.56
CA VAL A 243 1.09 37.37 -12.79
C VAL A 243 0.05 37.50 -13.89
N VAL A 244 -0.16 38.75 -14.31
CA VAL A 244 -0.84 39.11 -15.54
C VAL A 244 -0.24 38.23 -16.63
N ARG A 245 -1.06 37.33 -17.17
CA ARG A 245 -0.71 36.53 -18.34
C ARG A 245 -1.35 37.18 -19.55
#